data_AF-A0A8J4CX65-F1
#
_entry.id   AF-A0A8J4CX65-F1
#
_cell.length_a   1.000
_cell.length_b   1.000
_cell.length_c   1.000
_cell.angle_alpha   90.00
_cell.angle_beta   90.00
_cell.angle_gamma   90.00
#
_symmetry.space_group_name_H-M   'P 1'
#
loop_
_entity.id
_entity.type
_entity.pdbx_description
1 polymer ?
#
loop_
_entity_poly.entity_id
_entity_poly.type
_entity_poly.pdbx_seq_one_letter_code
_entity_poly.pdbx_strand_id
1 'polypeptide(L)'
;MKLKYARIDSVWMFLAFEWHVRQALALQDQGWTIVDVRLATDFEQVHAAGAVSLPLYRYVEGTGFWDNVKKAAMAIGFAMRATERDPDYQSKALSVLKKNQKIILMCAIGGTLDTLVSSE
;
A
#
# COMPACT_ATOMS: atom_id res chain seq x y z
N MET A 1 -13.79 9.52 13.62
CA MET A 1 -14.00 8.57 14.73
C MET A 1 -12.63 8.33 15.38
N LYS A 2 -12.40 8.84 16.59
CA LYS A 2 -11.10 8.78 17.28
C LYS A 2 -10.92 7.40 17.93
N LEU A 3 -9.84 6.69 17.60
CA LEU A 3 -9.32 5.60 18.43
C LEU A 3 -7.88 5.96 18.84
N LYS A 4 -7.76 6.51 20.05
CA LYS A 4 -6.51 6.57 20.81
C LYS A 4 -6.29 5.18 21.41
N TYR A 5 -5.19 4.50 21.12
CA TYR A 5 -4.60 3.54 22.05
C TYR A 5 -3.08 3.61 21.95
N ALA A 6 -2.48 4.15 23.02
CA ALA A 6 -1.06 4.15 23.29
C ALA A 6 -0.82 3.25 24.51
N ARG A 7 -0.18 2.09 24.29
CA ARG A 7 0.78 1.42 25.18
C ARG A 7 1.38 0.26 24.37
N ILE A 8 2.67 0.35 24.05
CA ILE A 8 3.38 -0.58 23.18
C ILE A 8 4.18 -1.52 24.08
N ASP A 9 3.59 -2.64 24.42
CA ASP A 9 4.26 -3.85 24.90
C ASP A 9 4.17 -4.91 23.79
N SER A 10 5.31 -5.55 23.52
CA SER A 10 5.58 -6.34 22.30
C SER A 10 4.61 -7.52 22.07
N VAL A 11 3.90 -7.95 23.10
CA VAL A 11 2.91 -9.04 23.03
C VAL A 11 1.59 -8.57 22.41
N TRP A 12 1.17 -7.32 22.62
CA TRP A 12 -0.09 -6.79 22.06
C TRP A 12 0.03 -6.40 20.59
N MET A 13 1.23 -6.08 20.12
CA MET A 13 1.48 -5.78 18.70
C MET A 13 1.20 -7.00 17.81
N PHE A 14 1.58 -8.20 18.27
CA PHE A 14 1.28 -9.45 17.58
C PHE A 14 -0.22 -9.76 17.57
N LEU A 15 -0.91 -9.58 18.70
CA LEU A 15 -2.36 -9.83 18.81
C LEU A 15 -3.19 -8.82 17.98
N ALA A 16 -2.78 -7.55 17.93
CA ALA A 16 -3.42 -6.56 17.08
C ALA A 16 -3.25 -6.93 15.60
N PHE A 17 -2.05 -7.30 15.16
CA PHE A 17 -1.81 -7.68 13.78
C PHE A 17 -2.63 -8.92 13.38
N GLU A 18 -2.67 -9.96 14.22
CA GLU A 18 -3.46 -11.17 13.98
C GLU A 18 -4.97 -10.87 13.89
N TRP A 19 -5.48 -9.98 14.76
CA TRP A 19 -6.88 -9.58 14.73
C TRP A 19 -7.26 -8.87 13.43
N HIS A 20 -6.42 -7.96 12.92
CA HIS A 20 -6.67 -7.28 11.66
C HIS A 20 -6.60 -8.24 10.45
N VAL A 21 -5.71 -9.24 10.48
CA VAL A 21 -5.62 -10.26 9.41
C VAL A 21 -6.88 -11.13 9.38
N ARG A 22 -7.35 -11.61 10.55
CA ARG A 22 -8.59 -12.41 10.65
C ARG A 22 -9.81 -11.61 10.18
N GLN A 23 -9.85 -10.31 10.47
CA GLN A 23 -10.91 -9.43 9.97
C GLN A 23 -10.84 -9.22 8.47
N ALA A 24 -9.64 -8.99 7.93
CA ALA A 24 -9.47 -8.85 6.49
C ALA A 24 -9.96 -10.09 5.74
N LEU A 25 -9.65 -11.29 6.26
CA LEU A 25 -10.16 -12.55 5.71
C LEU A 25 -11.68 -12.65 5.80
N ALA A 26 -12.28 -12.36 6.95
CA ALA A 26 -13.74 -12.39 7.12
C ALA A 26 -14.47 -11.37 6.23
N LEU A 27 -13.86 -10.22 5.94
CA LEU A 27 -14.38 -9.23 5.00
C LEU A 27 -14.19 -9.69 3.55
N GLN A 28 -13.08 -10.33 3.23
CA GLN A 28 -12.86 -10.93 1.92
C GLN A 28 -13.91 -12.00 1.61
N ASP A 29 -14.26 -12.86 2.59
CA ASP A 29 -15.34 -13.84 2.47
C ASP A 29 -16.72 -13.20 2.24
N GLN A 30 -16.90 -11.94 2.68
CA GLN A 30 -18.09 -11.12 2.41
C GLN A 30 -18.03 -10.40 1.05
N GLY A 31 -17.03 -10.70 0.21
CA GLY A 31 -16.87 -10.14 -1.12
C GLY A 31 -16.14 -8.80 -1.18
N TRP A 32 -15.43 -8.40 -0.12
CA TRP A 32 -14.55 -7.24 -0.18
C TRP A 32 -13.27 -7.58 -0.95
N THR A 33 -12.77 -6.63 -1.73
CA THR A 33 -11.53 -6.84 -2.50
C THR A 33 -10.34 -6.29 -1.74
N ILE A 34 -9.33 -7.13 -1.51
CA ILE A 34 -8.05 -6.68 -0.96
C ILE A 34 -7.28 -5.98 -2.09
N VAL A 35 -6.90 -4.73 -1.86
CA VAL A 35 -6.10 -3.93 -2.78
C VAL A 35 -4.74 -3.70 -2.15
N ASP A 36 -3.70 -4.26 -2.75
CA ASP A 36 -2.33 -4.10 -2.29
C ASP A 36 -1.66 -2.94 -3.00
N VAL A 37 -1.25 -1.92 -2.23
CA VAL A 37 -0.58 -0.71 -2.76
C VAL A 37 0.93 -0.71 -2.59
N ARG A 38 1.51 -1.83 -2.13
CA ARG A 38 2.97 -2.02 -2.11
C ARG A 38 3.54 -2.05 -3.53
N LEU A 39 4.86 -2.08 -3.64
CA LEU A 39 5.53 -2.19 -4.94
C LEU A 39 5.08 -3.46 -5.65
N ALA A 40 4.98 -3.41 -6.99
CA ALA A 40 4.64 -4.59 -7.81
C ALA A 40 5.55 -5.78 -7.49
N THR A 41 6.85 -5.53 -7.29
CA THR A 41 7.84 -6.54 -6.92
C THR A 41 7.56 -7.19 -5.58
N ASP A 42 7.00 -6.46 -4.62
CA ASP A 42 6.67 -7.01 -3.29
C ASP A 42 5.43 -7.91 -3.40
N PHE A 43 4.47 -7.50 -4.22
CA PHE A 43 3.28 -8.28 -4.52
C PHE A 43 3.65 -9.60 -5.23
N GLU A 44 4.50 -9.54 -6.25
CA GLU A 44 4.97 -10.73 -6.98
C GLU A 44 5.70 -11.73 -6.09
N GLN A 45 6.46 -11.25 -5.10
CA GLN A 45 7.15 -12.11 -4.13
C GLN A 45 6.17 -12.78 -3.17
N VAL A 46 5.26 -12.01 -2.56
CA VAL A 46 4.25 -12.53 -1.64
C VAL A 46 3.07 -11.58 -1.53
N HIS A 47 1.87 -12.13 -1.65
CA HIS A 47 0.62 -11.38 -1.51
C HIS A 47 -0.47 -12.26 -0.90
N ALA A 48 -1.51 -11.61 -0.37
CA ALA A 48 -2.70 -12.31 0.10
C ALA A 48 -3.46 -12.92 -1.09
N ALA A 49 -3.97 -14.14 -0.93
CA ALA A 49 -4.73 -14.81 -1.98
C ALA A 49 -5.95 -13.96 -2.39
N GLY A 50 -6.20 -13.83 -3.70
CA GLY A 50 -7.30 -13.02 -4.22
C GLY A 50 -7.13 -11.51 -4.06
N ALA A 51 -5.96 -11.04 -3.62
CA ALA A 51 -5.64 -9.61 -3.63
C ALA A 51 -5.36 -9.12 -5.05
N VAL A 52 -5.63 -7.84 -5.27
CA VAL A 52 -5.36 -7.14 -6.52
C VAL A 52 -4.19 -6.19 -6.30
N SER A 53 -3.18 -6.27 -7.17
CA SER A 53 -2.04 -5.36 -7.15
C SER A 53 -2.44 -4.00 -7.74
N LEU A 54 -2.26 -2.94 -6.97
CA LEU A 54 -2.41 -1.56 -7.41
C LEU A 54 -1.31 -0.69 -6.78
N PRO A 55 -0.05 -0.79 -7.25
CA PRO A 55 1.08 -0.13 -6.61
C PRO A 55 0.95 1.39 -6.60
N LEU A 56 1.08 2.01 -5.43
CA LEU A 56 1.05 3.48 -5.31
C LEU A 56 2.36 4.12 -5.79
N TYR A 57 3.44 3.37 -5.68
CA TYR A 57 4.77 3.77 -6.08
C TYR A 57 5.30 2.83 -7.16
N ARG A 58 6.14 3.37 -8.02
CA ARG A 58 6.93 2.63 -9.01
C ARG A 58 8.40 2.97 -8.85
N TYR A 59 9.29 2.19 -9.47
CA TYR A 59 10.68 2.62 -9.58
C TYR A 59 10.79 3.86 -10.46
N VAL A 60 11.75 4.73 -10.15
CA VAL A 60 12.01 5.89 -10.99
C VAL A 60 12.45 5.41 -12.39
N GLU A 61 11.66 5.73 -13.41
CA GLU A 61 11.97 5.39 -14.80
C GLU A 61 12.69 6.52 -15.54
N GLY A 62 12.53 7.76 -15.07
CA GLY A 62 13.15 8.95 -15.64
C GLY A 62 14.67 8.82 -15.79
N THR A 63 15.20 9.31 -16.91
CA THR A 63 16.64 9.29 -17.25
C THR A 63 17.28 10.68 -17.13
N GLY A 64 16.55 11.65 -16.56
CA GLY A 64 17.06 13.00 -16.35
C GLY A 64 18.24 13.04 -15.37
N PHE A 65 19.01 14.13 -15.41
CA PHE A 65 20.18 14.30 -14.53
C PHE A 65 19.82 14.12 -13.05
N TRP A 66 18.74 14.77 -12.59
CA TRP A 66 18.27 14.66 -11.21
C TRP A 66 17.71 13.27 -10.87
N ASP A 67 17.14 12.54 -11.83
CA ASP A 67 16.64 11.19 -11.62
C ASP A 67 17.79 10.21 -11.44
N ASN A 68 18.85 10.35 -12.24
CA ASN A 68 20.06 9.55 -12.10
C ASN A 68 20.79 9.84 -10.79
N VAL A 69 20.84 11.11 -10.36
CA VAL A 69 21.38 11.48 -9.05
C VAL A 69 20.58 10.83 -7.93
N LYS A 70 19.24 10.89 -7.97
CA LYS A 70 18.38 10.22 -6.97
C LYS A 70 18.58 8.71 -6.95
N LYS A 71 18.63 8.07 -8.13
CA LYS A 71 18.91 6.63 -8.27
C LYS A 71 20.25 6.26 -7.63
N ALA A 72 21.30 7.02 -7.95
CA ALA A 72 22.64 6.79 -7.41
C ALA A 72 22.70 7.02 -5.89
N ALA A 73 22.10 8.11 -5.39
CA ALA A 73 22.07 8.41 -3.97
C ALA A 73 21.36 7.33 -3.16
N MET A 74 20.21 6.83 -3.64
CA MET A 74 19.46 5.75 -2.98
C MET A 74 20.22 4.42 -3.03
N ALA A 75 20.83 4.10 -4.18
CA ALA A 75 21.57 2.85 -4.34
C ALA A 75 22.85 2.81 -3.50
N ILE A 76 23.62 3.90 -3.48
CA ILE A 76 24.91 3.95 -2.77
C ILE A 76 24.70 4.20 -1.27
N GLY A 77 23.80 5.13 -0.92
CA GLY A 77 23.59 5.53 0.48
C GLY A 77 22.74 4.56 1.29
N PHE A 78 21.81 3.85 0.64
CA PHE A 78 20.81 3.02 1.33
C PHE A 78 20.65 1.61 0.75
N ALA A 79 21.45 1.22 -0.26
CA ALA A 79 21.32 -0.06 -0.96
C ALA A 79 19.90 -0.34 -1.48
N MET A 80 19.15 0.71 -1.84
CA MET A 80 17.75 0.64 -2.25
C MET A 80 17.55 1.25 -3.64
N ARG A 81 16.57 0.73 -4.40
CA ARG A 81 16.15 1.34 -5.66
C ARG A 81 15.28 2.56 -5.37
N ALA A 82 15.55 3.67 -6.06
CA ALA A 82 14.72 4.87 -5.94
C ALA A 82 13.30 4.60 -6.46
N THR A 83 12.30 5.00 -5.67
CA THR A 83 10.88 4.90 -5.99
C THR A 83 10.24 6.28 -6.08
N GLU A 84 9.27 6.43 -6.97
CA GLU A 84 8.44 7.62 -7.15
C GLU A 84 6.95 7.26 -7.12
N ARG A 85 6.10 8.23 -6.81
CA ARG A 85 4.64 8.02 -6.87
C ARG A 85 4.25 7.81 -8.33
N ASP A 86 3.44 6.79 -8.59
CA ASP A 86 3.00 6.49 -9.94
C ASP A 86 2.07 7.61 -10.45
N PRO A 87 2.45 8.37 -11.50
CA PRO A 87 1.61 9.44 -12.03
C PRO A 87 0.30 8.91 -12.64
N ASP A 88 0.31 7.65 -13.10
CA ASP A 88 -0.84 6.99 -13.71
C ASP A 88 -1.69 6.23 -12.69
N TYR A 89 -1.44 6.40 -11.38
CA TYR A 89 -2.14 5.66 -10.34
C TYR A 89 -3.66 5.80 -10.44
N GLN A 90 -4.16 7.02 -10.68
CA GLN A 90 -5.58 7.29 -10.76
C GLN A 90 -6.24 6.55 -11.93
N SER A 91 -5.63 6.57 -13.11
CA SER A 91 -6.17 5.91 -14.30
C SER A 91 -6.16 4.38 -14.14
N LYS A 92 -5.09 3.82 -13.56
CA LYS A 92 -5.00 2.39 -13.19
C LYS A 92 -6.04 1.99 -12.15
N ALA A 93 -6.24 2.82 -11.13
CA ALA A 93 -7.25 2.56 -10.10
C ALA A 93 -8.66 2.51 -10.71
N LEU A 94 -8.97 3.42 -11.63
CA LEU A 94 -10.27 3.50 -12.29
C LEU A 94 -10.52 2.35 -13.29
N SER A 95 -9.47 1.76 -13.88
CA SER A 95 -9.62 0.62 -14.78
C SER A 95 -9.82 -0.70 -14.04
N VAL A 96 -9.30 -0.79 -12.81
CA VAL A 96 -9.35 -2.01 -11.99
C VAL A 96 -10.52 -2.01 -11.00
N LEU A 97 -10.81 -0.85 -10.38
CA LEU A 97 -11.80 -0.74 -9.32
C LEU A 97 -13.13 -0.19 -9.84
N LYS A 98 -14.23 -0.75 -9.35
CA LYS A 98 -15.59 -0.27 -9.65
C LYS A 98 -15.99 0.82 -8.67
N LYS A 99 -16.80 1.77 -9.13
CA LYS A 99 -17.42 2.78 -8.25
C LYS A 99 -18.23 2.09 -7.15
N ASN A 100 -18.10 2.57 -5.91
CA ASN A 100 -18.75 2.03 -4.71
C ASN A 100 -18.38 0.58 -4.34
N GLN A 101 -17.31 0.02 -4.92
CA GLN A 101 -16.77 -1.27 -4.50
C GLN A 101 -16.18 -1.15 -3.09
N LYS A 102 -16.48 -2.15 -2.26
CA LYS A 102 -15.88 -2.25 -0.93
C LYS A 102 -14.48 -2.84 -1.06
N ILE A 103 -13.48 -2.09 -0.59
CA ILE A 103 -12.08 -2.49 -0.67
C ILE A 103 -11.43 -2.52 0.71
N ILE A 104 -10.45 -3.39 0.86
CA ILE A 104 -9.55 -3.45 2.01
C ILE A 104 -8.19 -3.01 1.51
N LEU A 105 -7.68 -1.89 2.02
CA LEU A 105 -6.39 -1.37 1.60
C LEU A 105 -5.26 -2.05 2.38
N MET A 106 -4.30 -2.62 1.66
CA MET A 106 -3.12 -3.24 2.25
C MET A 106 -1.85 -2.47 1.86
N CYS A 107 -1.03 -2.14 2.84
CA CYS A 107 0.29 -1.53 2.65
C CYS A 107 1.32 -2.22 3.55
N ALA A 108 2.60 -1.91 3.37
CA ALA A 108 3.68 -2.58 4.10
C ALA A 108 3.71 -2.28 5.62
N ILE A 109 3.30 -1.06 6.01
CA ILE A 109 3.44 -0.57 7.39
C ILE A 109 2.11 -0.70 8.17
N GLY A 110 0.98 -0.65 7.46
CA GLY A 110 -0.35 -0.47 8.06
C GLY A 110 -0.58 0.96 8.56
N GLY A 111 -1.74 1.21 9.18
CA GLY A 111 -2.09 2.50 9.78
C GLY A 111 -3.52 2.93 9.51
N THR A 112 -3.85 4.14 9.94
CA THR A 112 -5.15 4.78 9.69
C THR A 112 -5.04 5.72 8.52
N LEU A 113 -5.97 5.62 7.56
CA LEU A 113 -6.05 6.53 6.43
C LEU A 113 -7.15 7.57 6.70
N ASP A 114 -6.76 8.82 6.90
CA ASP A 114 -7.72 9.93 6.90
C ASP A 114 -8.08 10.25 5.44
N THR A 115 -9.33 9.97 5.07
CA THR A 115 -9.82 10.26 3.73
C THR A 115 -10.30 11.70 3.68
N LEU A 116 -9.54 12.57 3.03
CA LEU A 116 -9.99 13.91 2.67
C LEU A 116 -10.61 13.82 1.27
N VAL A 117 -11.94 13.99 1.19
CA VAL A 117 -12.64 14.09 -0.09
C VAL A 117 -12.56 15.54 -0.53
N SER A 118 -11.65 15.86 -1.45
CA SER A 118 -11.67 17.15 -2.13
C SER A 118 -12.77 17.12 -3.18
N SER A 119 -13.82 17.91 -2.99
CA SER A 119 -14.78 18.23 -4.04
C SER A 119 -14.17 19.31 -4.93
N GLU A 120 -13.51 18.88 -6.01
CA GLU A 120 -13.25 19.75 -7.17
C GLU A 120 -14.43 19.71 -8.14
#